data_AF-L2GP88-F1
#
_entry.id   AF-L2GP88-F1
#
_cell.length_a   1.000
_cell.length_b   1.000
_cell.length_c   1.000
_cell.angle_alpha   90.00
_cell.angle_beta   90.00
_cell.angle_gamma   90.00
#
_symmetry.space_group_name_H-M   'P 1'
#
loop_
_entity.id
_entity.type
_entity.pdbx_description
1 polymer ?
#
loop_
_entity_poly.entity_id
_entity_poly.type
_entity_poly.pdbx_seq_one_letter_code
_entity_poly.pdbx_strand_id
1 'polypeptide(L)'
;MAHNKKRTLTFQTPKKKAMTPLRIAKETASTSSTHFSDTERDNHMQPAITSTSNNISTSLENKLIEAYREENSFLRNLKSDVLLYTKLLGITIDQDGSFINFSIQRTSTTGKKKLGFTLEEAEQNYIFTLKESENCNVPEYFYDVIEFDKKVFPQFFYKAMQAVYETRSNE
;
A
#
# COMPACT_ATOMS: atom_id res chain seq x y z
N MET A 1 44.61 4.74 -19.27
CA MET A 1 43.16 4.75 -19.57
C MET A 1 42.61 3.37 -19.31
N ALA A 2 41.80 3.17 -18.27
CA ALA A 2 41.22 1.87 -17.92
C ALA A 2 39.70 1.92 -18.12
N HIS A 3 39.18 1.15 -19.07
CA HIS A 3 37.74 1.03 -19.30
C HIS A 3 37.11 0.09 -18.28
N ASN A 4 36.30 0.64 -17.37
CA ASN A 4 35.44 -0.15 -16.49
C ASN A 4 34.20 -0.63 -17.26
N LYS A 5 34.13 -1.92 -17.55
CA LYS A 5 33.01 -2.57 -18.25
C LYS A 5 31.85 -2.76 -17.27
N LYS A 6 30.77 -1.98 -17.42
CA LYS A 6 29.54 -2.13 -16.61
C LYS A 6 28.91 -3.50 -16.87
N ARG A 7 28.74 -4.31 -15.82
CA ARG A 7 28.01 -5.57 -15.87
C ARG A 7 26.52 -5.30 -15.64
N THR A 8 25.69 -5.65 -16.60
CA THR A 8 24.23 -5.60 -16.48
C THR A 8 23.74 -6.92 -15.91
N LEU A 9 23.01 -6.88 -14.79
CA LEU A 9 22.37 -8.05 -14.18
C LEU A 9 20.89 -8.05 -14.58
N THR A 10 20.44 -9.06 -15.32
CA THR A 10 19.03 -9.25 -15.67
C THR A 10 18.45 -10.45 -14.94
N PHE A 11 17.38 -10.24 -14.17
CA PHE A 11 16.62 -11.32 -13.54
C PHE A 11 15.63 -11.91 -14.54
N GLN A 12 15.73 -13.21 -14.80
CA GLN A 12 14.69 -13.93 -15.55
C GLN A 12 13.62 -14.42 -14.59
N THR A 13 12.39 -13.96 -14.78
CA THR A 13 11.23 -14.52 -14.09
C THR A 13 10.84 -15.88 -14.69
N PRO A 14 10.50 -16.89 -13.87
CA PRO A 14 9.98 -18.16 -14.35
C PRO A 14 8.74 -17.95 -15.23
N LYS A 15 8.72 -18.56 -16.42
CA LYS A 15 7.55 -18.53 -17.30
C LYS A 15 6.41 -19.27 -16.62
N LYS A 16 5.29 -18.58 -16.36
CA LYS A 16 4.03 -19.21 -15.93
C LYS A 16 3.66 -20.28 -16.96
N LYS A 17 3.66 -21.56 -16.57
CA LYS A 17 3.01 -22.61 -17.36
C LYS A 17 1.52 -22.25 -17.42
N ALA A 18 0.97 -22.23 -18.63
CA ALA A 18 -0.47 -22.06 -18.81
C ALA A 18 -1.19 -23.18 -18.05
N MET A 19 -2.02 -22.83 -17.07
CA MET A 19 -2.97 -23.79 -16.52
C MET A 19 -4.01 -24.07 -17.59
N THR A 20 -4.07 -25.33 -18.02
CA THR A 20 -5.11 -25.86 -18.87
C THR A 20 -6.47 -25.66 -18.19
N PRO A 21 -7.49 -25.15 -18.89
CA PRO A 21 -8.82 -25.02 -18.29
C PRO A 21 -9.38 -26.41 -17.96
N LEU A 22 -9.82 -26.60 -16.71
CA LEU A 22 -10.54 -27.79 -16.28
C LEU A 22 -11.81 -27.93 -17.12
N ARG A 23 -11.78 -28.89 -18.04
CA ARG A 23 -12.90 -29.26 -18.90
C ARG A 23 -13.95 -29.93 -18.02
N ILE A 24 -15.09 -29.28 -17.83
CA ILE A 24 -16.29 -29.90 -17.28
C ILE A 24 -16.71 -31.01 -18.25
N ALA A 25 -16.65 -32.27 -17.82
CA ALA A 25 -17.14 -33.40 -18.57
C ALA A 25 -18.21 -34.13 -17.75
N LYS A 26 -19.39 -34.19 -18.36
CA LYS A 26 -20.53 -35.05 -18.01
C LYS A 26 -20.12 -36.51 -17.89
N GLU A 27 -20.83 -37.20 -17.00
CA GLU A 27 -20.82 -38.63 -16.69
C GLU A 27 -20.80 -39.57 -17.92
N THR A 28 -20.10 -40.70 -17.80
CA THR A 28 -20.58 -42.05 -18.16
C THR A 28 -19.55 -43.14 -17.78
N ALA A 29 -20.08 -44.31 -17.40
CA ALA A 29 -19.46 -45.42 -16.66
C ALA A 29 -18.36 -46.23 -17.39
N SER A 30 -17.53 -46.96 -16.61
CA SER A 30 -17.34 -48.45 -16.66
C SER A 30 -15.97 -48.93 -16.12
N THR A 31 -16.02 -49.61 -14.96
CA THR A 31 -15.40 -50.94 -14.66
C THR A 31 -13.88 -51.14 -14.72
N SER A 32 -13.23 -51.39 -13.55
CA SER A 32 -12.68 -52.73 -13.18
C SER A 32 -11.87 -52.72 -11.85
N SER A 33 -12.38 -53.52 -10.89
CA SER A 33 -11.74 -54.34 -9.82
C SER A 33 -10.54 -53.78 -9.01
N THR A 34 -10.45 -53.99 -7.69
CA THR A 34 -10.31 -55.31 -7.04
C THR A 34 -10.34 -55.19 -5.49
N HIS A 35 -11.18 -56.02 -4.82
CA HIS A 35 -11.08 -56.59 -3.45
C HIS A 35 -10.96 -55.68 -2.20
N PHE A 36 -11.55 -55.96 -1.01
CA PHE A 36 -12.07 -57.18 -0.37
C PHE A 36 -13.02 -56.81 0.82
N SER A 37 -14.10 -57.60 1.02
CA SER A 37 -14.81 -58.03 2.27
C SER A 37 -15.17 -57.04 3.40
N ASP A 38 -16.22 -57.15 4.20
CA ASP A 38 -17.44 -57.97 4.32
C ASP A 38 -18.19 -57.33 5.51
N THR A 39 -19.52 -57.18 5.44
CA THR A 39 -20.50 -57.63 6.46
C THR A 39 -21.90 -57.09 6.18
N GLU A 40 -22.86 -57.95 6.48
CA GLU A 40 -24.25 -57.98 6.04
C GLU A 40 -25.21 -57.03 6.78
N ARG A 41 -26.27 -56.63 6.05
CA ARG A 41 -27.68 -56.39 6.45
C ARG A 41 -27.98 -55.26 7.47
N ASP A 42 -28.82 -54.30 7.06
CA ASP A 42 -30.28 -54.46 7.15
C ASP A 42 -31.03 -53.37 6.35
N ASN A 43 -32.19 -53.73 5.80
CA ASN A 43 -33.06 -52.85 5.00
C ASN A 43 -33.88 -51.92 5.90
N HIS A 44 -33.87 -50.61 5.62
CA HIS A 44 -35.03 -49.77 5.94
C HIS A 44 -35.25 -48.67 4.89
N MET A 45 -36.50 -48.60 4.42
CA MET A 45 -37.01 -47.65 3.43
C MET A 45 -37.07 -46.19 3.94
N GLN A 46 -36.56 -45.27 3.09
CA GLN A 46 -36.96 -43.85 2.85
C GLN A 46 -36.97 -42.84 4.05
N PRO A 47 -36.98 -41.48 3.84
CA PRO A 47 -37.19 -40.71 2.61
C PRO A 47 -36.14 -39.61 2.31
N ALA A 48 -36.31 -38.99 1.14
CA ALA A 48 -35.54 -37.89 0.59
C ALA A 48 -35.62 -36.59 1.44
N ILE A 49 -34.50 -36.13 2.03
CA ILE A 49 -34.34 -34.76 2.53
C ILE A 49 -32.85 -34.34 2.48
N THR A 50 -32.31 -33.91 1.33
CA THR A 50 -30.93 -33.37 1.28
C THR A 50 -30.69 -32.29 0.21
N SER A 51 -31.72 -31.50 -0.15
CA SER A 51 -31.56 -30.44 -1.15
C SER A 51 -31.48 -29.02 -0.55
N THR A 52 -31.93 -28.83 0.70
CA THR A 52 -32.07 -27.50 1.28
C THR A 52 -30.85 -27.08 2.10
N SER A 53 -30.14 -28.02 2.74
CA SER A 53 -29.01 -27.71 3.64
C SER A 53 -27.75 -27.24 2.90
N ASN A 54 -27.49 -27.78 1.71
CA ASN A 54 -26.28 -27.44 0.94
C ASN A 54 -26.32 -26.02 0.36
N ASN A 55 -27.52 -25.52 0.04
CA ASN A 55 -27.71 -24.16 -0.48
C ASN A 55 -27.54 -23.08 0.59
N ILE A 56 -27.84 -23.39 1.86
CA ILE A 56 -27.70 -22.46 2.97
C ILE A 56 -26.22 -22.34 3.38
N SER A 57 -25.48 -23.45 3.43
CA SER A 57 -24.04 -23.45 3.74
C SER A 57 -23.23 -22.68 2.70
N THR A 58 -23.49 -22.93 1.42
CA THR A 58 -22.82 -22.23 0.31
C THR A 58 -23.22 -20.74 0.24
N SER A 59 -24.46 -20.39 0.59
CA SER A 59 -24.91 -19.00 0.73
C SER A 59 -24.18 -18.27 1.86
N LEU A 60 -24.00 -18.91 3.01
CA LEU A 60 -23.27 -18.33 4.15
C LEU A 60 -21.78 -18.16 3.84
N GLU A 61 -21.15 -19.16 3.23
CA GLU A 61 -19.76 -19.10 2.78
C GLU A 61 -19.56 -17.98 1.76
N ASN A 62 -20.46 -17.83 0.78
CA ASN A 62 -20.39 -16.75 -0.20
C ASN A 62 -20.54 -15.37 0.45
N LYS A 63 -21.47 -15.21 1.40
CA LYS A 63 -21.60 -13.96 2.18
C LYS A 63 -20.35 -13.64 2.98
N LEU A 64 -19.72 -14.66 3.57
CA LEU A 64 -18.47 -14.49 4.32
C LEU A 64 -17.32 -14.09 3.39
N ILE A 65 -17.23 -14.70 2.21
CA ILE A 65 -16.25 -14.34 1.18
C ILE A 65 -16.48 -12.90 0.68
N GLU A 66 -17.72 -12.49 0.48
CA GLU A 66 -18.07 -11.12 0.09
C GLU A 66 -17.65 -10.12 1.18
N ALA A 67 -17.98 -10.39 2.44
CA ALA A 67 -17.56 -9.56 3.56
C ALA A 67 -16.02 -9.43 3.64
N TYR A 68 -15.28 -10.53 3.47
CA TYR A 68 -13.82 -10.49 3.46
C TYR A 68 -13.24 -9.73 2.25
N ARG A 69 -13.91 -9.79 1.09
CA ARG A 69 -13.50 -9.04 -0.10
C ARG A 69 -13.76 -7.56 0.08
N GLU A 70 -14.89 -7.21 0.68
CA GLU A 70 -15.27 -5.84 0.98
C GLU A 70 -14.33 -5.23 2.03
N GLU A 71 -14.01 -5.96 3.10
CA GLU A 71 -13.02 -5.55 4.09
C GLU A 71 -11.63 -5.38 3.46
N ASN A 72 -11.16 -6.33 2.63
CA ASN A 72 -9.87 -6.19 1.94
C ASN A 72 -9.85 -5.00 0.97
N SER A 73 -10.95 -4.73 0.29
CA SER A 73 -11.10 -3.56 -0.58
C SER A 73 -11.03 -2.27 0.24
N PHE A 74 -11.77 -2.22 1.35
CA PHE A 74 -11.75 -1.12 2.30
C PHE A 74 -10.35 -0.86 2.85
N LEU A 75 -9.64 -1.90 3.31
CA LEU A 75 -8.27 -1.78 3.84
C LEU A 75 -7.26 -1.31 2.78
N ARG A 76 -7.43 -1.69 1.52
CA ARG A 76 -6.60 -1.20 0.41
C ARG A 76 -6.86 0.29 0.11
N ASN A 77 -8.09 0.73 0.29
CA ASN A 77 -8.50 2.11 0.08
C ASN A 77 -8.26 3.01 1.31
N LEU A 78 -8.11 2.42 2.49
CA LEU A 78 -7.91 3.16 3.73
C LEU A 78 -6.47 3.70 3.81
N LYS A 79 -6.33 4.98 3.51
CA LYS A 79 -5.12 5.80 3.78
C LYS A 79 -3.83 5.24 3.19
N SER A 80 -3.89 4.61 2.02
CA SER A 80 -2.69 4.16 1.29
C SER A 80 -1.70 5.30 1.10
N ASP A 81 -2.19 6.47 0.71
CA ASP A 81 -1.35 7.58 0.27
C ASP A 81 -0.69 8.30 1.44
N VAL A 82 -1.42 8.54 2.52
CA VAL A 82 -0.85 9.10 3.76
C VAL A 82 0.21 8.18 4.34
N LEU A 83 -0.10 6.87 4.45
CA LEU A 83 0.88 5.87 4.90
C LEU A 83 2.07 5.76 3.95
N LEU A 84 1.87 5.95 2.64
CA LEU A 84 2.92 5.95 1.64
C LEU A 84 3.84 7.17 1.80
N TYR A 85 3.29 8.37 1.98
CA TYR A 85 4.08 9.58 2.20
C TYR A 85 4.88 9.50 3.50
N THR A 86 4.28 9.00 4.58
CA THR A 86 4.99 8.81 5.85
C THR A 86 6.06 7.73 5.73
N LYS A 87 5.80 6.60 5.06
CA LYS A 87 6.78 5.50 4.95
C LYS A 87 7.91 5.78 3.95
N LEU A 88 7.61 6.39 2.81
CA LEU A 88 8.60 6.62 1.75
C LEU A 88 9.35 7.94 1.91
N LEU A 89 8.63 9.00 2.25
CA LEU A 89 9.17 10.36 2.28
C LEU A 89 9.33 10.89 3.70
N GLY A 90 8.80 10.18 4.71
CA GLY A 90 8.84 10.66 6.10
C GLY A 90 7.98 11.88 6.32
N ILE A 91 6.97 12.11 5.46
CA ILE A 91 6.10 13.30 5.53
C ILE A 91 4.82 12.94 6.27
N THR A 92 4.46 13.77 7.22
CA THR A 92 3.15 13.83 7.87
C THR A 92 2.52 15.17 7.53
N ILE A 93 1.24 15.13 7.14
CA ILE A 93 0.46 16.31 6.78
C ILE A 93 -0.82 16.27 7.60
N ASP A 94 -1.04 17.31 8.40
CA ASP A 94 -2.24 17.48 9.23
C ASP A 94 -2.88 18.82 8.93
N GLN A 95 -4.18 18.83 8.65
CA GLN A 95 -4.93 20.06 8.37
C GLN A 95 -5.83 20.42 9.55
N ASP A 96 -5.73 21.66 10.01
CA ASP A 96 -6.57 22.24 11.06
C ASP A 96 -7.11 23.60 10.58
N GLY A 97 -8.35 23.61 10.10
CA GLY A 97 -8.98 24.79 9.50
C GLY A 97 -8.21 25.30 8.28
N SER A 98 -7.76 26.55 8.34
CA SER A 98 -6.95 27.21 7.29
C SER A 98 -5.46 26.85 7.37
N PHE A 99 -5.02 26.15 8.42
CA PHE A 99 -3.62 25.81 8.61
C PHE A 99 -3.34 24.38 8.16
N ILE A 100 -2.33 24.23 7.31
CA ILE A 100 -1.79 22.95 6.86
C ILE A 100 -0.43 22.77 7.51
N ASN A 101 -0.32 21.80 8.41
CA ASN A 101 0.88 21.47 9.14
C ASN A 101 1.65 20.38 8.40
N PHE A 102 2.92 20.63 8.13
CA PHE A 102 3.84 19.66 7.54
C PHE A 102 4.90 19.29 8.59
N SER A 103 5.15 17.99 8.74
CA SER A 103 6.31 17.46 9.47
C SER A 103 7.06 16.48 8.58
N ILE A 104 8.34 16.75 8.35
CA ILE A 104 9.23 15.94 7.51
C ILE A 104 10.30 15.38 8.43
N GLN A 105 10.34 14.06 8.57
CA GLN A 105 11.26 13.36 9.45
C GLN A 105 12.06 12.31 8.69
N ARG A 106 13.38 12.34 8.84
CA ARG A 106 14.25 11.37 8.19
C ARG A 106 15.43 11.00 9.06
N THR A 107 15.72 9.70 9.16
CA THR A 107 16.97 9.22 9.74
C THR A 107 18.07 9.22 8.68
N SER A 108 19.16 9.93 8.95
CA SER A 108 20.37 9.94 8.13
C SER A 108 21.55 9.33 8.89
N THR A 109 22.66 9.08 8.20
CA THR A 109 23.90 8.59 8.83
C THR A 109 24.45 9.56 9.88
N THR A 110 24.16 10.85 9.75
CA THR A 110 24.59 11.91 10.68
C THR A 110 23.57 12.18 11.80
N GLY A 111 22.50 11.39 11.89
CA GLY A 111 21.45 11.54 12.90
C GLY A 111 20.05 11.75 12.30
N LYS A 112 19.07 11.96 13.19
CA LYS A 112 17.70 12.28 12.80
C LYS A 112 17.63 13.74 12.34
N LYS A 113 16.97 13.95 11.21
CA LYS A 113 16.65 15.25 10.65
C LYS A 113 15.15 15.48 10.73
N LYS A 114 14.75 16.68 11.13
CA LYS A 114 13.36 17.06 11.27
C LYS A 114 13.17 18.47 10.74
N LEU A 115 12.12 18.66 9.94
CA LEU A 115 11.67 19.97 9.50
C LEU A 115 10.15 20.02 9.62
N GLY A 116 9.64 20.98 10.38
CA GLY A 116 8.22 21.16 10.55
C GLY A 116 7.83 22.61 10.29
N PHE A 117 6.75 22.80 9.55
CA PHE A 117 6.28 24.11 9.13
C PHE A 117 4.77 24.13 8.92
N THR A 118 4.19 25.32 8.88
CA THR A 118 2.78 25.53 8.62
C THR A 118 2.59 26.38 7.37
N LEU A 119 1.55 26.06 6.60
CA LEU A 119 1.03 26.90 5.54
C LEU A 119 -0.38 27.34 5.93
N GLU A 120 -0.60 28.65 6.02
CA GLU A 120 -1.95 29.21 6.08
C GLU A 120 -2.45 29.42 4.66
N GLU A 121 -3.64 28.90 4.36
CA GLU A 121 -4.27 29.06 3.07
C GLU A 121 -5.02 30.39 2.96
N ALA A 122 -4.54 31.29 2.11
CA ALA A 122 -5.26 32.47 1.63
C ALA A 122 -5.85 32.20 0.22
N GLU A 123 -6.56 33.15 -0.38
CA GLU A 123 -7.23 32.95 -1.68
C GLU A 123 -6.26 32.45 -2.78
N GLN A 124 -5.23 33.25 -3.10
CA GLN A 124 -4.25 32.95 -4.15
C GLN A 124 -2.85 32.60 -3.62
N ASN A 125 -2.64 32.75 -2.31
CA ASN A 125 -1.33 32.63 -1.69
C ASN A 125 -1.33 31.60 -0.56
N TYR A 126 -0.14 31.11 -0.22
CA TYR A 126 0.15 30.47 1.04
C TYR A 126 1.04 31.38 1.88
N ILE A 127 0.79 31.41 3.18
CA ILE A 127 1.66 32.05 4.17
C ILE A 127 2.41 30.94 4.91
N PHE A 128 3.72 30.89 4.73
CA PHE A 128 4.60 29.92 5.35
C PHE A 128 5.14 30.43 6.69
N THR A 129 5.21 29.52 7.65
CA THR A 129 5.91 29.75 8.93
C THR A 129 6.64 28.49 9.35
N LEU A 130 7.94 28.61 9.60
CA LEU A 130 8.74 27.53 10.18
C LEU A 130 8.35 27.30 11.65
N LYS A 131 8.18 26.03 12.04
CA LYS A 131 7.88 25.64 13.42
C LYS A 131 9.07 24.98 14.11
N GLU A 132 9.76 24.10 13.38
CA GLU A 132 10.88 23.34 13.91
C GLU A 132 11.88 23.00 12.81
N SER A 133 13.16 22.98 13.18
CA SER A 133 14.26 22.51 12.33
C SER A 133 15.31 21.86 13.22
N GLU A 134 15.65 20.60 12.91
CA GLU A 134 16.65 19.82 13.61
C GLU A 134 17.57 19.14 12.58
N ASN A 135 18.87 19.40 12.66
CA ASN A 135 19.91 18.82 11.79
C ASN A 135 19.64 18.98 10.27
N CYS A 136 18.86 20.00 9.89
CA CYS A 136 18.54 20.33 8.50
C CYS A 136 19.41 21.51 8.00
N ASN A 137 19.67 21.55 6.70
CA ASN A 137 20.35 22.68 6.05
C ASN A 137 19.29 23.65 5.50
N VAL A 138 18.68 24.41 6.40
CA VAL A 138 17.56 25.31 6.08
C VAL A 138 18.11 26.65 5.59
N PRO A 139 17.69 27.16 4.41
CA PRO A 139 18.07 28.50 3.95
C PRO A 139 17.63 29.58 4.93
N GLU A 140 18.39 30.68 5.04
CA GLU A 140 18.12 31.74 6.02
C GLU A 140 16.72 32.35 5.89
N TYR A 141 16.22 32.52 4.67
CA TYR A 141 14.90 33.09 4.40
C TYR A 141 13.73 32.21 4.91
N PHE A 142 13.95 30.94 5.25
CA PHE A 142 12.92 30.07 5.86
C PHE A 142 12.67 30.40 7.34
N TYR A 143 13.54 31.18 7.99
CA TYR A 143 13.30 31.64 9.37
C TYR A 143 12.31 32.81 9.42
N ASP A 144 12.07 33.46 8.28
CA ASP A 144 11.08 34.52 8.13
C ASP A 144 9.70 33.97 7.74
N VAL A 145 8.69 34.82 7.88
CA VAL A 145 7.35 34.55 7.31
C VAL A 145 7.41 34.82 5.82
N ILE A 146 7.06 33.82 5.02
CA ILE A 146 7.11 33.91 3.54
C ILE A 146 5.69 33.82 2.99
N GLU A 147 5.29 34.79 2.19
CA GLU A 147 4.07 34.72 1.40
C GLU A 147 4.39 34.41 -0.06
N PHE A 148 3.69 33.45 -0.66
CA PHE A 148 3.92 33.07 -2.06
C PHE A 148 2.65 32.56 -2.75
N ASP A 149 2.58 32.73 -4.08
CA ASP A 149 1.48 32.26 -4.93
C ASP A 149 1.39 30.72 -4.88
N LYS A 150 0.16 30.17 -4.78
CA LYS A 150 -0.09 28.72 -4.79
C LYS A 150 0.59 28.00 -5.96
N LYS A 151 0.78 28.65 -7.11
CA LYS A 151 1.49 28.11 -8.29
C LYS A 151 2.95 27.76 -8.03
N VAL A 152 3.63 28.46 -7.11
CA VAL A 152 5.04 28.19 -6.79
C VAL A 152 5.21 27.17 -5.65
N PHE A 153 4.12 26.69 -5.06
CA PHE A 153 4.16 25.67 -4.01
C PHE A 153 5.04 24.46 -4.33
N PRO A 154 5.00 23.86 -5.55
CA PRO A 154 5.87 22.73 -5.86
C PRO A 154 7.37 23.07 -5.76
N GLN A 155 7.76 24.28 -6.15
CA GLN A 155 9.14 24.76 -6.06
C GLN A 155 9.53 25.05 -4.61
N PHE A 156 8.63 25.67 -3.85
CA PHE A 156 8.79 25.89 -2.42
C PHE A 156 8.98 24.57 -1.66
N PHE A 157 8.10 23.61 -1.92
CA PHE A 157 8.13 22.29 -1.29
C PHE A 157 9.41 21.52 -1.64
N TYR A 158 9.86 21.61 -2.90
CA TYR A 158 11.16 21.06 -3.30
C TYR A 158 12.31 21.65 -2.46
N LYS A 159 12.31 22.96 -2.19
CA LYS A 159 13.32 23.60 -1.34
C LYS A 159 13.26 23.13 0.12
N ALA A 160 12.07 22.96 0.67
CA ALA A 160 11.89 22.39 2.01
C ALA A 160 12.44 20.95 2.08
N MET A 161 12.15 20.12 1.07
CA MET A 161 12.71 18.77 0.96
C MET A 161 14.22 18.80 0.77
N GLN A 162 14.75 19.70 -0.06
CA GLN A 162 16.19 19.88 -0.27
C GLN A 162 16.91 20.15 1.07
N ALA A 163 16.35 21.02 1.93
CA ALA A 163 16.92 21.32 3.24
C ALA A 163 17.05 20.10 4.16
N VAL A 164 16.12 19.15 4.07
CA VAL A 164 16.17 17.89 4.85
C VAL A 164 17.11 16.88 4.19
N TYR A 165 17.08 16.78 2.86
CA TYR A 165 17.73 15.69 2.11
C TYR A 165 19.19 15.99 1.76
N GLU A 166 19.61 17.25 1.70
CA GLU A 166 21.00 17.60 1.46
C GLU A 166 21.88 17.19 2.63
N THR A 167 22.91 16.41 2.32
CA THR A 167 24.05 16.20 3.22
C THR A 167 24.87 17.48 3.24
N ARG A 168 25.27 17.96 4.42
CA ARG A 168 26.29 19.01 4.52
C ARG A 168 27.49 18.53 3.71
N SER A 169 27.75 19.18 2.58
CA SER A 169 29.03 19.08 1.90
C SER A 169 30.04 19.56 2.94
N ASN A 170 30.93 18.68 3.39
CA ASN A 170 31.99 19.08 4.32
C ASN A 170 32.75 20.26 3.69
N GLU A 171 32.70 21.42 4.35
CA GLU A 171 33.77 22.43 4.26
C GLU A 171 34.94 21.99 5.15
#